data_AF-A0A7C6TEY6-F1
#
_entry.id   AF-A0A7C6TEY6-F1
#
_cell.length_a   1.000
_cell.length_b   1.000
_cell.length_c   1.000
_cell.angle_alpha   90.00
_cell.angle_beta   90.00
_cell.angle_gamma   90.00
#
_symmetry.space_group_name_H-M   'P 1'
#
loop_
_entity.id
_entity.type
_entity.pdbx_description
1 polymer ?
#
loop_
_entity_poly.entity_id
_entity_poly.type
_entity_poly.pdbx_seq_one_letter_code
_entity_poly.pdbx_strand_id
1 'polypeptide(L)'
;MTDSPVLSSAELLRLWEEAQRIAATSCAHTLALLRRGEGGFYEAEDFWQDLFLAFWDLARRWHASPPPHVPERLWALWRRRLRHGGYHILRQRPQRLWRGRERAVDLHDIEGEPHPTGEPAARPIVERGATITDPQRALEVYADEEEASDLLRTLSATSRQSLYLSAVAGLSSAETARCLQLARAADVHLRVHRARNAMRRVRQARAMESQEDAQP
;
A
#
# COMPACT_ATOMS: atom_id res chain seq x y z
N MET A 1 17.98 23.10 -16.77
CA MET A 1 17.52 22.18 -15.71
C MET A 1 17.09 20.91 -16.41
N THR A 2 17.98 19.91 -16.42
CA THR A 2 17.76 18.63 -17.10
C THR A 2 16.75 17.81 -16.32
N ASP A 3 15.61 17.50 -16.95
CA ASP A 3 14.64 16.52 -16.48
C ASP A 3 15.39 15.22 -16.18
N SER A 4 15.51 14.90 -14.89
CA SER A 4 16.02 13.60 -14.48
C SER A 4 14.97 12.57 -14.91
N PRO A 5 15.32 11.58 -15.76
CA PRO A 5 14.34 10.63 -16.27
C PRO A 5 13.83 9.79 -15.09
N VAL A 6 12.62 10.10 -14.63
CA VAL A 6 11.91 9.28 -13.65
C VAL A 6 11.45 8.03 -14.36
N LEU A 7 11.80 6.85 -13.82
CA LEU A 7 11.29 5.56 -14.31
C LEU A 7 9.76 5.63 -14.40
N SER A 8 9.22 5.57 -15.61
CA SER A 8 7.77 5.66 -15.80
C SER A 8 7.07 4.45 -15.17
N SER A 9 5.82 4.63 -14.72
CA SER A 9 5.03 3.54 -14.15
C SER A 9 4.87 2.36 -15.12
N ALA A 10 4.69 2.65 -16.41
CA ALA A 10 4.57 1.63 -17.45
C ALA A 10 5.87 0.83 -17.61
N GLU A 11 7.01 1.51 -17.57
CA GLU A 11 8.32 0.85 -17.67
C GLU A 11 8.63 -0.01 -16.44
N LEU A 12 8.33 0.49 -15.23
CA LEU A 12 8.46 -0.28 -13.99
C LEU A 12 7.62 -1.56 -14.03
N LEU A 13 6.36 -1.48 -14.50
CA LEU A 13 5.49 -2.65 -14.59
C LEU A 13 6.01 -3.68 -15.60
N ARG A 14 6.49 -3.25 -16.76
CA ARG A 14 7.14 -4.13 -17.74
C ARG A 14 8.37 -4.83 -17.16
N LEU A 15 9.20 -4.09 -16.42
CA LEU A 15 10.37 -4.67 -15.73
C LEU A 15 9.95 -5.64 -14.63
N TRP A 16 8.85 -5.35 -13.93
CA TRP A 16 8.32 -6.20 -12.89
C TRP A 16 7.80 -7.54 -13.41
N GLU A 17 7.15 -7.60 -14.57
CA GLU A 17 6.69 -8.86 -15.17
C GLU A 17 7.83 -9.88 -15.37
N GLU A 18 9.00 -9.41 -15.82
CA GLU A 18 10.20 -10.25 -15.93
C GLU A 18 10.77 -10.58 -14.55
N ALA A 19 10.88 -9.59 -13.66
CA ALA A 19 11.37 -9.78 -12.30
C ALA A 19 10.53 -10.80 -11.50
N GLN A 20 9.22 -10.83 -11.73
CA GLN A 20 8.28 -11.76 -11.11
C GLN A 20 8.54 -13.19 -11.57
N ARG A 21 8.81 -13.43 -12.86
CA ARG A 21 9.20 -14.75 -13.37
C ARG A 21 10.51 -15.24 -12.73
N ILE A 22 11.50 -14.36 -12.62
CA ILE A 22 12.76 -14.64 -11.94
C ILE A 22 12.52 -14.98 -10.45
N ALA A 23 11.68 -14.21 -9.77
CA ALA A 23 11.34 -14.41 -8.36
C ALA A 23 10.56 -15.71 -8.12
N ALA A 24 9.58 -16.03 -8.97
CA ALA A 24 8.79 -17.26 -8.88
C ALA A 24 9.69 -18.49 -8.92
N THR A 25 10.71 -18.48 -9.79
CA THR A 25 11.68 -19.57 -9.91
C THR A 25 12.64 -19.59 -8.73
N SER A 26 13.22 -18.44 -8.39
CA SER A 26 14.26 -18.33 -7.35
C SER A 26 13.73 -18.57 -5.93
N CYS A 27 12.45 -18.28 -5.69
CA CYS A 27 11.78 -18.36 -4.40
C CYS A 27 10.71 -19.46 -4.35
N ALA A 28 10.74 -20.42 -5.28
CA ALA A 28 9.71 -21.46 -5.41
C ALA A 28 9.48 -22.24 -4.09
N HIS A 29 10.55 -22.61 -3.40
CA HIS A 29 10.47 -23.32 -2.12
C HIS A 29 9.82 -22.46 -1.03
N THR A 30 10.29 -21.22 -0.85
CA THR A 30 9.72 -20.25 0.10
C THR A 30 8.22 -20.04 -0.14
N LEU A 31 7.83 -19.80 -1.41
CA LEU A 31 6.44 -19.63 -1.79
C LEU A 31 5.59 -20.89 -1.50
N ALA A 32 6.16 -22.09 -1.67
CA ALA A 32 5.46 -23.33 -1.35
C ALA A 32 5.23 -23.50 0.16
N LEU A 33 6.23 -23.15 1.00
CA LEU A 33 6.07 -23.19 2.46
C LEU A 33 5.00 -22.21 2.94
N LEU A 34 5.02 -20.97 2.43
CA LEU A 34 4.03 -19.95 2.79
C LEU A 34 2.60 -20.37 2.40
N ARG A 35 2.41 -20.97 1.21
CA ARG A 35 1.10 -21.50 0.78
C ARG A 35 0.61 -22.67 1.63
N ARG A 36 1.50 -23.37 2.34
CA ARG A 36 1.16 -24.43 3.28
C ARG A 36 0.87 -23.90 4.69
N GLY A 37 0.93 -22.59 4.89
CA GLY A 37 0.69 -21.95 6.19
C GLY A 37 1.91 -21.96 7.12
N GLU A 38 3.10 -22.32 6.64
CA GLU A 38 4.32 -22.34 7.48
C GLU A 38 4.85 -20.93 7.81
N GLY A 39 4.23 -19.88 7.26
CA GLY A 39 4.54 -18.47 7.56
C GLY A 39 3.78 -17.88 8.75
N GLY A 40 2.91 -18.67 9.42
CA GLY A 40 2.04 -18.16 10.47
C GLY A 40 1.02 -17.15 9.92
N PHE A 41 1.10 -15.89 10.36
CA PHE A 41 0.26 -14.80 9.85
C PHE A 41 0.79 -14.14 8.56
N TYR A 42 1.97 -14.59 8.07
CA TYR A 42 2.60 -14.05 6.87
C TYR A 42 2.35 -15.01 5.70
N GLU A 43 1.64 -14.54 4.68
CA GLU A 43 1.15 -15.36 3.57
C GLU A 43 2.02 -15.20 2.31
N ALA A 44 1.75 -16.02 1.28
CA ALA A 44 2.48 -15.94 0.02
C ALA A 44 2.23 -14.61 -0.71
N GLU A 45 1.05 -14.04 -0.51
CA GLU A 45 0.60 -12.75 -1.01
C GLU A 45 1.42 -11.60 -0.40
N ASP A 46 1.66 -11.64 0.92
CA ASP A 46 2.52 -10.67 1.61
C ASP A 46 3.95 -10.72 1.06
N PHE A 47 4.45 -11.92 0.81
CA PHE A 47 5.77 -12.09 0.22
C PHE A 47 5.87 -11.52 -1.20
N TRP A 48 4.83 -11.67 -2.02
CA TRP A 48 4.79 -11.04 -3.34
C TRP A 48 4.81 -9.51 -3.26
N GLN A 49 4.19 -8.92 -2.24
CA GLN A 49 4.25 -7.47 -2.01
C GLN A 49 5.68 -7.03 -1.63
N ASP A 50 6.31 -7.73 -0.69
CA ASP A 50 7.67 -7.41 -0.27
C ASP A 50 8.68 -7.59 -1.43
N LEU A 51 8.47 -8.59 -2.29
CA LEU A 51 9.25 -8.78 -3.51
C LEU A 51 9.08 -7.61 -4.49
N PHE A 52 7.85 -7.13 -4.70
CA PHE A 52 7.60 -5.97 -5.55
C PHE A 52 8.31 -4.73 -5.02
N LEU A 53 8.18 -4.44 -3.72
CA LEU A 53 8.81 -3.27 -3.09
C LEU A 53 10.34 -3.34 -3.15
N ALA A 54 10.91 -4.52 -2.88
CA ALA A 54 12.34 -4.74 -2.99
C ALA A 54 12.84 -4.56 -4.43
N PHE A 55 12.06 -4.99 -5.43
CA PHE A 55 12.38 -4.81 -6.84
C PHE A 55 12.25 -3.34 -7.27
N TRP A 56 11.19 -2.65 -6.85
CA TRP A 56 10.96 -1.25 -7.17
C TRP A 56 12.10 -0.35 -6.68
N ASP A 57 12.54 -0.52 -5.43
CA ASP A 57 13.71 0.20 -4.89
C ASP A 57 14.97 -0.09 -5.71
N LEU A 58 15.18 -1.36 -6.09
CA LEU A 58 16.31 -1.76 -6.92
C LEU A 58 16.25 -1.11 -8.32
N ALA A 59 15.10 -1.13 -8.98
CA ALA A 59 14.89 -0.56 -10.31
C ALA A 59 15.09 0.97 -10.31
N ARG A 60 14.59 1.66 -9.27
CA ARG A 60 14.82 3.10 -9.09
C ARG A 60 16.30 3.44 -8.93
N ARG A 61 17.03 2.68 -8.09
CA ARG A 61 18.48 2.89 -7.92
C ARG A 61 19.26 2.59 -9.20
N TRP A 62 18.90 1.53 -9.91
CA TRP A 62 19.49 1.19 -11.20
C TRP A 62 19.25 2.28 -12.26
N HIS A 63 18.05 2.84 -12.31
CA HIS A 63 17.74 3.95 -13.23
C HIS A 63 18.44 5.25 -12.80
N ALA A 64 18.58 5.52 -11.51
CA ALA A 64 19.32 6.68 -11.03
C ALA A 64 20.85 6.54 -11.15
N SER A 65 21.36 5.36 -11.53
CA SER A 65 22.80 5.11 -11.71
C SER A 65 23.32 5.77 -12.99
N PRO A 66 24.61 6.13 -13.08
CA PRO A 66 25.18 6.64 -14.32
C PRO A 66 25.01 5.65 -15.49
N PRO A 67 24.67 6.12 -16.70
CA PRO A 67 24.55 5.26 -17.87
C PRO A 67 25.88 4.56 -18.20
N PRO A 68 25.85 3.40 -18.89
CA PRO A 68 24.69 2.81 -19.56
C PRO A 68 23.78 1.95 -18.66
N HIS A 69 22.48 2.05 -18.89
CA HIS A 69 21.46 1.22 -18.23
C HIS A 69 21.34 -0.14 -18.92
N VAL A 70 22.22 -1.07 -18.57
CA VAL A 70 22.20 -2.44 -19.10
C VAL A 70 21.20 -3.30 -18.30
N PRO A 71 20.12 -3.83 -18.92
CA PRO A 71 19.10 -4.62 -18.23
C PRO A 71 19.65 -5.86 -17.51
N GLU A 72 20.68 -6.51 -18.08
CA GLU A 72 21.32 -7.69 -17.50
C GLU A 72 21.91 -7.40 -16.13
N ARG A 73 22.38 -6.16 -15.89
CA ARG A 73 22.90 -5.73 -14.59
C ARG A 73 21.78 -5.65 -13.55
N LEU A 74 20.60 -5.16 -13.93
CA LEU A 74 19.42 -5.16 -13.06
C LEU A 74 19.05 -6.60 -12.69
N TRP A 75 19.00 -7.51 -13.68
CA TRP A 75 18.66 -8.91 -13.44
C TRP A 75 19.69 -9.65 -12.58
N ALA A 76 20.97 -9.38 -12.77
CA ALA A 76 22.02 -9.94 -11.92
C ALA A 76 21.89 -9.47 -10.47
N LEU A 77 21.61 -8.18 -10.25
CA LEU A 77 21.35 -7.64 -8.91
C LEU A 77 20.09 -8.24 -8.28
N TRP A 78 19.02 -8.41 -9.07
CA TRP A 78 17.78 -9.00 -8.61
C TRP A 78 17.97 -10.45 -8.18
N ARG A 79 18.57 -11.29 -9.03
CA ARG A 79 18.92 -12.68 -8.68
C ARG A 79 19.81 -12.76 -7.45
N ARG A 80 20.77 -11.85 -7.29
CA ARG A 80 21.61 -11.77 -6.10
C ARG A 80 20.79 -11.49 -4.83
N ARG A 81 19.80 -10.60 -4.91
CA ARG A 81 18.92 -10.23 -3.79
C ARG A 81 17.92 -11.34 -3.43
N LEU A 82 17.57 -12.18 -4.40
CA LEU A 82 16.71 -13.36 -4.23
C LEU A 82 17.47 -14.63 -3.78
N ARG A 83 18.79 -14.57 -3.62
CA ARG A 83 19.57 -15.73 -3.15
C ARG A 83 18.98 -16.27 -1.85
N HIS A 84 19.04 -17.60 -1.71
CA HIS A 84 18.46 -18.34 -0.59
C HIS A 84 16.93 -18.14 -0.51
N GLY A 85 16.24 -18.12 -1.66
CA GLY A 85 14.78 -18.07 -1.73
C GLY A 85 14.17 -16.76 -1.24
N GLY A 86 14.90 -15.65 -1.35
CA GLY A 86 14.45 -14.34 -0.85
C GLY A 86 14.40 -14.26 0.68
N TYR A 87 15.11 -15.14 1.40
CA TYR A 87 15.15 -15.15 2.86
C TYR A 87 15.54 -13.80 3.48
N HIS A 88 16.45 -13.05 2.84
CA HIS A 88 16.78 -11.70 3.28
C HIS A 88 15.57 -10.76 3.24
N ILE A 89 14.66 -10.93 2.29
CA ILE A 89 13.43 -10.13 2.17
C ILE A 89 12.45 -10.54 3.27
N LEU A 90 12.27 -11.84 3.53
CA LEU A 90 11.45 -12.34 4.64
C LEU A 90 11.89 -11.86 6.02
N ARG A 91 13.21 -11.71 6.22
CA ARG A 91 13.77 -11.22 7.50
C ARG A 91 13.64 -9.72 7.68
N GLN A 92 13.32 -8.98 6.63
CA GLN A 92 12.98 -7.58 6.82
C GLN A 92 11.65 -7.51 7.58
N ARG A 93 11.53 -6.54 8.48
CA ARG A 93 10.21 -6.20 9.03
C ARG A 93 9.26 -6.07 7.83
N PRO A 94 8.08 -6.75 7.84
CA PRO A 94 7.16 -6.75 6.71
C PRO A 94 7.07 -5.35 6.17
N GLN A 95 7.36 -5.17 4.88
CA GLN A 95 7.25 -3.85 4.27
C GLN A 95 5.77 -3.65 3.98
N ARG A 96 5.00 -3.55 5.06
CA ARG A 96 3.76 -2.81 5.03
C ARG A 96 4.14 -1.49 4.38
N LEU A 97 3.35 -1.05 3.40
CA LEU A 97 3.46 0.18 2.60
C LEU A 97 3.58 1.50 3.39
N TRP A 98 3.98 1.44 4.65
CA TRP A 98 4.04 2.44 5.70
C TRP A 98 5.48 2.95 5.94
N ARG A 99 6.42 2.71 5.02
CA ARG A 99 7.76 3.35 5.09
C ARG A 99 7.77 4.68 4.36
N GLY A 100 7.07 5.64 4.95
CA GLY A 100 7.16 7.06 4.66
C GLY A 100 6.92 7.83 5.96
N ARG A 101 7.23 9.13 5.98
CA ARG A 101 6.72 10.03 7.02
C ARG A 101 5.20 9.87 7.01
N GLU A 102 4.63 9.41 8.11
CA GLU A 102 3.19 9.17 8.25
C GLU A 102 2.50 10.48 7.89
N ARG A 103 1.78 10.45 6.78
CA ARG A 103 0.95 11.57 6.34
C ARG A 103 -0.39 11.30 6.99
N ALA A 104 -0.82 12.21 7.86
CA ALA A 104 -2.19 12.21 8.34
C ALA A 104 -3.10 12.22 7.11
N VAL A 105 -3.70 11.07 6.80
CA VAL A 105 -4.77 10.96 5.83
C VAL A 105 -6.02 11.25 6.62
N ASP A 106 -6.73 12.30 6.23
CA ASP A 106 -8.01 12.64 6.86
C ASP A 106 -8.96 11.44 6.71
N LEU A 107 -9.52 10.98 7.83
CA LEU A 107 -10.46 9.86 7.84
C LEU A 107 -11.65 10.13 6.91
N HIS A 108 -12.02 11.40 6.71
CA HIS A 108 -13.04 11.81 5.74
C HIS A 108 -12.69 11.48 4.29
N ASP A 109 -11.42 11.57 3.89
CA ASP A 109 -10.96 11.20 2.54
C ASP A 109 -11.08 9.68 2.31
N ILE A 110 -10.84 8.89 3.37
CA ILE A 110 -10.95 7.43 3.35
C ILE A 110 -12.42 7.00 3.30
N GLU A 111 -13.28 7.64 4.10
CA GLU A 111 -14.73 7.38 4.15
C GLU A 111 -15.47 7.92 2.91
N GLY A 112 -14.85 8.85 2.18
CA GLY A 112 -15.41 9.50 1.00
C GLY A 112 -16.49 10.53 1.35
N GLU A 113 -16.42 11.12 2.54
CA GLU A 113 -17.30 12.20 2.97
C GLU A 113 -16.84 13.53 2.35
N PRO A 114 -17.76 14.42 1.97
CA PRO A 114 -17.38 15.75 1.51
C PRO A 114 -16.69 16.52 2.64
N HIS A 115 -15.45 16.95 2.39
CA HIS A 115 -14.69 17.77 3.32
C HIS A 115 -15.51 19.05 3.64
N PRO A 116 -15.62 19.50 4.91
CA PRO A 116 -16.41 20.69 5.29
C PRO A 116 -16.04 21.99 4.55
N THR A 117 -14.90 22.03 3.86
CA THR A 117 -14.44 23.16 3.05
C THR A 117 -14.84 23.08 1.56
N GLY A 118 -15.56 22.06 1.11
CA GLY A 118 -16.21 22.04 -0.22
C GLY A 118 -15.28 21.95 -1.44
N GLU A 119 -13.98 21.71 -1.27
CA GLU A 119 -13.06 21.54 -2.40
C GLU A 119 -12.96 20.07 -2.86
N PRO A 120 -12.97 19.79 -4.18
CA PRO A 120 -12.90 18.45 -4.71
C PRO A 120 -11.55 17.76 -4.41
N ALA A 121 -11.64 16.52 -3.92
CA ALA A 121 -10.57 15.67 -3.39
C ALA A 121 -9.62 15.06 -4.44
N ALA A 122 -9.20 15.83 -5.45
CA ALA A 122 -8.12 15.44 -6.35
C ALA A 122 -6.96 16.42 -6.21
N ARG A 123 -6.32 16.45 -5.04
CA ARG A 123 -5.07 17.18 -4.86
C ARG A 123 -3.91 16.30 -5.32
N PRO A 124 -3.00 16.81 -6.19
CA PRO A 124 -1.79 16.08 -6.56
C PRO A 124 -0.96 15.79 -5.30
N ILE A 125 -0.17 14.72 -5.35
CA ILE A 125 0.78 14.29 -4.32
C ILE A 125 1.85 15.38 -4.15
N VAL A 126 1.52 16.45 -3.43
CA VAL A 126 2.46 17.46 -2.95
C VAL A 126 2.77 17.12 -1.50
N GLU A 127 4.06 16.97 -1.20
CA GLU A 127 4.62 16.79 0.14
C GLU A 127 4.15 17.92 1.06
N ARG A 128 3.07 17.69 1.81
CA ARG A 128 2.74 18.53 2.96
C ARG A 128 3.41 17.94 4.20
N GLY A 129 4.69 18.26 4.37
CA GLY A 129 5.36 18.17 5.66
C GLY A 129 4.85 19.30 6.56
N ALA A 130 3.65 19.17 7.12
CA ALA A 130 3.22 20.06 8.18
C ALA A 130 3.89 19.61 9.47
N THR A 131 4.87 20.37 9.95
CA THR A 131 5.31 20.28 11.35
C THR A 131 4.09 20.59 12.21
N ILE A 132 3.58 19.59 12.94
CA ILE A 132 2.50 19.82 13.90
C ILE A 132 3.12 20.58 15.07
N THR A 133 2.97 21.91 15.06
CA THR A 133 3.50 22.80 16.10
C THR A 133 2.59 22.84 17.34
N ASP A 134 1.37 22.33 17.23
CA ASP A 134 0.35 22.34 18.28
C ASP A 134 0.17 20.93 18.90
N PRO A 135 0.51 20.73 20.18
CA PRO A 135 0.39 19.44 20.85
C PRO A 135 -1.06 18.93 20.95
N GLN A 136 -2.06 19.81 21.03
CA GLN A 136 -3.46 19.39 21.10
C GLN A 136 -3.91 18.81 19.76
N ARG A 137 -3.56 19.50 18.68
CA ARG A 137 -3.79 19.02 17.31
C ARG A 137 -3.01 17.76 16.99
N ALA A 138 -1.84 17.55 17.60
CA ALA A 138 -1.10 16.30 17.47
C ALA A 138 -1.87 15.13 18.10
N LEU A 139 -2.44 15.32 19.29
CA LEU A 139 -3.24 14.30 19.97
C LEU A 139 -4.51 13.93 19.20
N GLU A 140 -5.20 14.91 18.63
CA GLU A 140 -6.37 14.69 17.76
C GLU A 140 -6.00 13.86 16.53
N VAL A 141 -4.89 14.19 15.85
CA VAL A 141 -4.39 13.41 14.70
C VAL A 141 -4.03 11.98 15.10
N TYR A 142 -3.38 11.77 16.24
CA TYR A 142 -3.06 10.41 16.71
C TYR A 142 -4.32 9.60 17.07
N ALA A 143 -5.33 10.24 17.67
CA ALA A 143 -6.60 9.58 17.98
C ALA A 143 -7.34 9.18 16.69
N ASP A 144 -7.38 10.07 15.69
CA ASP A 144 -7.97 9.77 14.38
C ASP A 144 -7.21 8.65 13.65
N GLU A 145 -5.87 8.63 13.74
CA GLU A 145 -5.04 7.56 13.18
C GLU A 145 -5.28 6.21 13.85
N GLU A 146 -5.42 6.19 15.18
CA GLU A 146 -5.73 4.99 15.95
C GLU A 146 -7.14 4.47 15.61
N GLU A 147 -8.13 5.36 15.55
CA GLU A 147 -9.50 5.03 15.12
C GLU A 147 -9.51 4.46 13.70
N ALA A 148 -8.82 5.10 12.76
CA ALA A 148 -8.70 4.64 11.39
C ALA A 148 -8.04 3.27 11.29
N SER A 149 -6.96 3.04 12.05
CA SER A 149 -6.26 1.75 12.13
C SER A 149 -7.18 0.63 12.61
N ASP A 150 -7.98 0.90 13.64
CA ASP A 150 -8.94 -0.07 14.17
C ASP A 150 -10.07 -0.37 13.21
N LEU A 151 -10.64 0.65 12.57
CA LEU A 151 -11.66 0.47 11.55
C LEU A 151 -11.12 -0.34 10.36
N LEU A 152 -9.91 -0.04 9.90
CA LEU A 152 -9.25 -0.81 8.84
C LEU A 152 -9.02 -2.27 9.24
N ARG A 153 -8.68 -2.57 10.50
CA ARG A 153 -8.52 -3.96 10.99
C ARG A 153 -9.79 -4.80 10.87
N THR A 154 -10.98 -4.19 10.87
CA THR A 154 -12.25 -4.90 10.67
C THR A 154 -12.49 -5.35 9.23
N LEU A 155 -11.74 -4.80 8.27
CA LEU A 155 -11.89 -5.11 6.85
C LEU A 155 -11.02 -6.29 6.42
N SER A 156 -11.49 -7.01 5.40
CA SER A 156 -10.67 -8.02 4.73
C SER A 156 -9.43 -7.40 4.08
N ALA A 157 -8.36 -8.19 3.93
CA ALA A 157 -7.11 -7.74 3.31
C ALA A 157 -7.33 -7.13 1.92
N THR A 158 -8.16 -7.76 1.08
CA THR A 158 -8.49 -7.26 -0.26
C THR A 158 -9.24 -5.92 -0.23
N SER A 159 -10.13 -5.71 0.75
CA SER A 159 -10.87 -4.45 0.91
C SER A 159 -9.96 -3.32 1.40
N ARG A 160 -9.07 -3.61 2.37
CA ARG A 160 -8.02 -2.66 2.79
C ARG A 160 -7.13 -2.25 1.64
N GLN A 161 -6.67 -3.22 0.84
CA GLN A 161 -5.78 -2.96 -0.28
C GLN A 161 -6.47 -2.16 -1.39
N SER A 162 -7.76 -2.44 -1.65
CA SER A 162 -8.55 -1.67 -2.61
C SER A 162 -8.72 -0.21 -2.16
N LEU A 163 -8.95 0.02 -0.87
CA LEU A 163 -9.01 1.37 -0.28
C LEU A 163 -7.67 2.08 -0.37
N TYR A 164 -6.58 1.43 0.00
CA TYR A 164 -5.25 2.04 -0.05
C TYR A 164 -4.88 2.46 -1.48
N LEU A 165 -5.01 1.55 -2.45
CA LEU A 165 -4.62 1.83 -3.83
C LEU A 165 -5.44 2.96 -4.45
N SER A 166 -6.74 3.03 -4.13
CA SER A 166 -7.64 4.04 -4.70
C SER A 166 -7.58 5.39 -3.97
N ALA A 167 -7.57 5.40 -2.64
CA ALA A 167 -7.67 6.63 -1.83
C ALA A 167 -6.32 7.21 -1.42
N VAL A 168 -5.29 6.36 -1.21
CA VAL A 168 -3.97 6.81 -0.75
C VAL A 168 -2.98 6.89 -1.91
N ALA A 169 -2.89 5.84 -2.73
CA ALA A 169 -1.99 5.81 -3.88
C ALA A 169 -2.56 6.53 -5.11
N GLY A 170 -3.84 6.90 -5.09
CA GLY A 170 -4.49 7.65 -6.17
C GLY A 170 -4.63 6.89 -7.49
N LEU A 171 -4.55 5.55 -7.47
CA LEU A 171 -4.70 4.74 -8.66
C LEU A 171 -6.16 4.72 -9.12
N SER A 172 -6.37 4.71 -10.43
CA SER A 172 -7.68 4.48 -11.01
C SER A 172 -8.21 3.08 -10.65
N SER A 173 -9.52 2.88 -10.76
CA SER A 173 -10.13 1.56 -10.55
C SER A 173 -9.61 0.49 -11.50
N ALA A 174 -9.19 0.88 -12.72
CA ALA A 174 -8.60 -0.04 -13.69
C ALA A 174 -7.16 -0.44 -13.31
N GLU A 175 -6.36 0.50 -12.81
CA GLU A 175 -5.02 0.22 -12.28
C GLU A 175 -5.08 -0.62 -11.02
N THR A 176 -5.97 -0.27 -10.09
CA THR A 176 -6.20 -1.03 -8.86
C THR A 176 -6.66 -2.46 -9.17
N ALA A 177 -7.57 -2.65 -10.14
CA ALA A 177 -8.03 -3.98 -10.54
C ALA A 177 -6.87 -4.83 -11.08
N ARG A 178 -5.99 -4.24 -11.90
CA ARG A 178 -4.79 -4.94 -12.40
C ARG A 178 -3.83 -5.31 -11.28
N CYS A 179 -3.56 -4.40 -10.35
CA CYS A 179 -2.70 -4.67 -9.19
C CYS A 179 -3.23 -5.81 -8.31
N LEU A 180 -4.56 -5.92 -8.19
CA LEU A 180 -5.23 -6.91 -7.35
C LEU A 180 -5.71 -8.15 -8.12
N GLN A 181 -5.36 -8.28 -9.40
CA GLN A 181 -5.80 -9.37 -10.28
C GLN A 181 -7.33 -9.56 -10.29
N LEU A 182 -8.08 -8.45 -10.24
CA LEU A 182 -9.52 -8.45 -10.31
C LEU A 182 -9.98 -8.44 -11.77
N ALA A 183 -11.02 -9.20 -12.06
CA ALA A 183 -11.53 -9.34 -13.43
C ALA A 183 -12.04 -8.02 -14.01
N ARG A 184 -12.60 -7.12 -13.19
CA ARG A 184 -13.20 -5.86 -13.65
C ARG A 184 -12.89 -4.68 -12.73
N ALA A 185 -12.71 -3.50 -13.33
CA ALA A 185 -12.56 -2.24 -12.61
C ALA A 185 -13.78 -1.91 -11.73
N ALA A 186 -14.99 -2.32 -12.15
CA ALA A 186 -16.21 -2.18 -11.37
C ALA A 186 -16.14 -2.91 -10.01
N ASP A 187 -15.38 -4.02 -9.93
CA ASP A 187 -15.24 -4.78 -8.69
C ASP A 187 -14.41 -4.03 -7.66
N VAL A 188 -13.54 -3.10 -8.07
CA VAL A 188 -12.81 -2.19 -7.17
C VAL A 188 -13.79 -1.18 -6.57
N HIS A 189 -14.61 -0.53 -7.40
CA HIS A 189 -15.61 0.43 -6.92
C HIS A 189 -16.56 -0.21 -5.89
N LEU A 190 -17.07 -1.40 -6.19
CA LEU A 190 -17.98 -2.11 -5.28
C LEU A 190 -17.28 -2.48 -3.96
N ARG A 191 -16.02 -2.93 -4.01
CA ARG A 191 -15.23 -3.25 -2.82
C ARG A 191 -14.95 -2.02 -1.98
N VAL A 192 -14.50 -0.93 -2.59
CA VAL A 192 -14.24 0.35 -1.91
C VAL A 192 -15.52 0.89 -1.27
N HIS A 193 -16.63 0.86 -2.00
CA HIS A 193 -17.92 1.30 -1.46
C HIS A 193 -18.38 0.45 -0.27
N ARG A 194 -18.30 -0.88 -0.37
CA ARG A 194 -18.65 -1.79 0.74
C ARG A 194 -17.74 -1.60 1.94
N ALA A 195 -16.44 -1.41 1.71
CA ALA A 195 -15.46 -1.17 2.75
C ALA A 195 -15.75 0.14 3.50
N ARG A 196 -16.03 1.23 2.79
CA ARG A 196 -16.47 2.51 3.38
C ARG A 196 -17.74 2.37 4.21
N ASN A 197 -18.74 1.68 3.68
CA ASN A 197 -19.99 1.45 4.41
C ASN A 197 -19.78 0.58 5.66
N ALA A 198 -18.90 -0.41 5.61
CA ALA A 198 -18.58 -1.24 6.77
C ALA A 198 -17.90 -0.41 7.86
N MET A 199 -16.91 0.41 7.52
CA MET A 199 -16.25 1.31 8.48
C MET A 199 -17.23 2.29 9.11
N ARG A 200 -18.10 2.93 8.30
CA ARG A 200 -19.15 3.83 8.80
C ARG A 200 -20.08 3.16 9.81
N ARG A 201 -20.49 1.92 9.55
CA ARG A 201 -21.37 1.16 10.46
C ARG A 201 -20.68 0.86 11.79
N VAL A 202 -19.42 0.44 11.76
CA VAL A 202 -18.65 0.20 13.00
C VAL A 202 -18.48 1.49 13.79
N ARG A 203 -18.20 2.60 13.11
CA ARG A 203 -18.09 3.92 13.74
C ARG A 203 -19.40 4.39 14.38
N GLN A 204 -20.52 4.25 13.67
CA GLN A 204 -21.85 4.55 14.19
C GLN A 204 -22.21 3.69 15.40
N ALA A 205 -21.91 2.39 15.37
CA ALA A 205 -22.15 1.50 16.51
C ALA A 205 -21.36 1.94 17.76
N ARG A 206 -20.07 2.24 17.60
CA ARG A 206 -19.21 2.75 18.69
C ARG A 206 -19.69 4.09 19.25
N ALA A 207 -20.18 4.97 18.38
CA ALA A 207 -20.74 6.26 18.79
C ALA A 207 -22.05 6.11 19.59
N MET A 208 -22.88 5.12 19.25
CA MET A 208 -24.09 4.81 20.01
C MET A 208 -23.77 4.19 21.38
N GLU A 209 -22.85 3.23 21.44
CA GLU A 209 -22.39 2.61 22.71
C GLU A 209 -21.79 3.67 23.66
N SER A 210 -21.01 4.62 23.13
CA SER A 210 -20.44 5.72 23.92
C SER A 210 -21.48 6.73 24.42
N GLN A 211 -22.67 6.81 23.80
CA GLN A 211 -23.77 7.67 24.24
C GLN A 211 -24.65 6.99 25.29
N GLU A 212 -24.82 5.67 25.22
CA GLU A 212 -25.54 4.88 26.22
C GLU A 212 -24.75 4.81 27.55
N ASP A 213 -23.43 4.65 27.50
CA ASP A 213 -22.56 4.65 28.69
C ASP A 213 -22.45 6.04 29.37
N ALA A 214 -22.87 7.11 28.67
CA ALA A 214 -22.81 8.49 29.15
C ALA A 214 -24.15 9.00 29.75
N GLN A 215 -25.20 8.18 29.76
CA GLN A 215 -26.47 8.49 30.45
C GLN A 215 -26.53 7.78 31.81
N PRO A 216 -26.50 8.51 32.94
CA PRO A 216 -26.61 7.93 34.28
C PRO A 216 -28.02 7.42 34.63
#